data_AF-A0A3B0VF70-F1
#
_entry.id   AF-A0A3B0VF70-F1
#
_cell.length_a   1.000
_cell.length_b   1.000
_cell.length_c   1.000
_cell.angle_alpha   90.00
_cell.angle_beta   90.00
_cell.angle_gamma   90.00
#
_symmetry.space_group_name_H-M   'P 1'
#
loop_
_entity.id
_entity.type
_entity.pdbx_description
1 polymer ?
#
loop_
_entity_poly.entity_id
_entity_poly.type
_entity_poly.pdbx_seq_one_letter_code
_entity_poly.pdbx_strand_id
1 'polypeptide(L)'
;MARFIKQGTARNDDGDGIVAGATITVYLAGGTTGAVIYTTSSGGTAIAGSLVTTDANGHYYFYVDSEDYPGRQLFRLKLSILGATDKFYDDVDIILDWLDPVPPSA
;
A
#
# COMPACT_ATOMS: atom_id res chain seq x y z
N MET A 1 -6.13 -17.83 -6.15
CA MET A 1 -5.63 -17.13 -4.97
C MET A 1 -4.16 -16.76 -5.14
N ALA A 2 -3.90 -15.49 -5.41
CA ALA A 2 -2.56 -14.92 -5.44
C ALA A 2 -2.58 -13.62 -4.60
N ARG A 3 -1.63 -13.51 -3.67
CA ARG A 3 -1.41 -12.28 -2.92
C ARG A 3 -0.30 -11.47 -3.54
N PHE A 4 -0.56 -10.19 -3.72
CA PHE A 4 0.32 -9.23 -4.34
C PHE A 4 0.92 -8.33 -3.26
N ILE A 5 2.25 -8.19 -3.26
CA ILE A 5 2.96 -7.37 -2.28
C ILE A 5 2.98 -5.91 -2.73
N LYS A 6 2.58 -5.01 -1.84
CA LYS A 6 2.94 -3.59 -1.93
C LYS A 6 4.02 -3.31 -0.89
N GLN A 7 5.13 -2.75 -1.33
CA GLN A 7 6.23 -2.36 -0.47
C GLN A 7 6.75 -0.98 -0.85
N GLY A 8 7.32 -0.28 0.11
CA GLY A 8 7.87 1.05 -0.11
C GLY A 8 8.73 1.52 1.04
N THR A 9 9.32 2.71 0.86
CA THR A 9 10.10 3.39 1.91
C THR A 9 9.50 4.78 2.10
N ALA A 10 9.09 5.10 3.32
CA ALA A 10 8.66 6.44 3.68
C ALA A 10 9.89 7.34 3.88
N ARG A 11 9.91 8.45 3.14
CA ARG A 11 10.96 9.47 3.20
C ARG A 11 10.34 10.85 3.38
N ASN A 12 11.09 11.77 3.97
CA ASN A 12 10.71 13.17 4.07
C ASN A 12 10.71 13.85 2.69
N ASP A 13 10.18 15.07 2.62
CA ASP A 13 10.07 15.81 1.36
C ASP A 13 11.42 16.13 0.71
N ASP A 14 12.50 16.16 1.49
CA ASP A 14 13.87 16.36 1.01
C ASP A 14 14.51 15.08 0.45
N GLY A 15 13.83 13.92 0.55
CA GLY A 15 14.27 12.64 -0.03
C GLY A 15 15.40 11.92 0.73
N ASP A 16 16.09 12.59 1.66
CA ASP A 16 17.23 12.04 2.41
C ASP A 16 16.87 11.57 3.83
N GLY A 17 15.76 12.06 4.39
CA GLY A 17 15.31 11.72 5.74
C GLY A 17 14.39 10.50 5.73
N ILE A 18 14.81 9.44 6.43
CA ILE A 18 13.97 8.28 6.70
C ILE A 18 12.85 8.66 7.68
N VAL A 19 11.61 8.24 7.38
CA VAL A 19 10.47 8.43 8.26
C VAL A 19 10.09 7.09 8.90
N ALA A 20 10.62 6.84 10.09
CA ALA A 20 10.25 5.68 10.91
C ALA A 20 8.95 5.95 11.71
N GLY A 21 8.18 4.90 11.97
CA GLY A 21 6.96 5.00 12.80
C GLY A 21 5.77 5.69 12.12
N ALA A 22 5.87 6.04 10.84
CA ALA A 22 4.73 6.50 10.06
C ALA A 22 3.73 5.36 9.85
N THR A 23 2.45 5.71 9.87
CA THR A 23 1.34 4.78 9.64
C THR A 23 0.87 4.88 8.21
N ILE A 24 0.85 3.75 7.50
CA ILE A 24 0.23 3.59 6.19
C ILE A 24 -1.14 2.98 6.42
N THR A 25 -2.21 3.66 6.04
CA THR A 25 -3.57 3.11 6.01
C THR A 25 -4.02 2.92 4.57
N VAL A 26 -4.61 1.77 4.27
CA VAL A 26 -5.01 1.37 2.92
C VAL A 26 -6.53 1.38 2.82
N TYR A 27 -7.03 2.10 1.84
CA TYR A 27 -8.46 2.22 1.53
C TYR A 27 -8.73 1.75 0.10
N LEU A 28 -9.99 1.48 -0.20
CA LEU A 28 -10.46 1.40 -1.58
C LEU A 28 -10.38 2.79 -2.23
N ALA A 29 -10.00 2.85 -3.51
CA ALA A 29 -9.93 4.11 -4.25
C ALA A 29 -11.26 4.88 -4.20
N GLY A 30 -11.16 6.21 -4.20
CA GLY A 30 -12.33 7.11 -4.18
C GLY A 30 -13.04 7.22 -2.83
N GLY A 31 -12.53 6.61 -1.75
CA GLY A 31 -13.20 6.62 -0.45
C GLY A 31 -12.29 6.50 0.77
N THR A 32 -12.93 6.18 1.89
CA THR A 32 -12.30 5.91 3.20
C THR A 32 -12.65 4.51 3.73
N THR A 33 -13.26 3.67 2.90
CA THR A 33 -13.52 2.26 3.22
C THR A 33 -12.18 1.52 3.30
N GLY A 34 -11.87 0.94 4.46
CA GLY A 34 -10.63 0.19 4.67
C GLY A 34 -10.54 -1.02 3.74
N ALA A 35 -9.36 -1.23 3.17
CA ALA A 35 -9.05 -2.40 2.36
C ALA A 35 -8.69 -3.60 3.25
N VAL A 36 -9.07 -4.81 2.84
CA VAL A 36 -8.51 -6.05 3.38
C VAL A 36 -7.07 -6.21 2.92
N ILE A 37 -6.13 -6.21 3.88
CA ILE A 37 -4.70 -6.39 3.64
C ILE A 37 -4.11 -7.41 4.61
N TYR A 38 -2.94 -7.96 4.31
CA TYR A 38 -2.30 -9.04 5.06
C TYR A 38 -0.80 -8.80 5.28
N THR A 39 -0.23 -9.45 6.30
CA THR A 39 1.23 -9.43 6.57
C THR A 39 1.99 -10.57 5.89
N THR A 40 1.29 -11.62 5.44
CA THR A 40 1.91 -12.81 4.86
C THR A 40 1.47 -13.01 3.40
N SER A 41 2.33 -13.65 2.60
CA SER A 41 2.04 -14.01 1.21
C SER A 41 1.00 -15.12 1.05
N SER A 42 0.65 -15.83 2.12
CA SER A 42 -0.42 -16.83 2.14
C SER A 42 -0.92 -17.05 3.57
N GLY A 43 -2.15 -17.53 3.73
CA GLY A 43 -2.77 -17.81 5.03
C GLY A 43 -2.89 -16.58 5.95
N GLY A 44 -3.01 -16.79 7.25
CA GLY A 44 -3.10 -15.69 8.23
C GLY A 44 -4.42 -14.91 8.18
N THR A 45 -4.54 -13.91 9.04
CA THR A 45 -5.73 -13.06 9.19
C THR A 45 -5.50 -11.69 8.57
N ALA A 46 -6.59 -11.07 8.10
CA ALA A 46 -6.54 -9.68 7.65
C ALA A 46 -6.06 -8.76 8.78
N ILE A 47 -5.31 -7.72 8.41
CA ILE A 47 -4.83 -6.71 9.36
C ILE A 47 -5.99 -5.82 9.77
N ALA A 48 -6.25 -5.75 11.07
CA ALA A 48 -7.27 -4.89 11.64
C ALA A 48 -6.96 -3.42 11.34
N GLY A 49 -7.98 -2.66 10.94
CA GLY A 49 -7.84 -1.23 10.63
C GLY A 49 -7.11 -0.92 9.32
N SER A 50 -6.76 -1.95 8.53
CA SER A 50 -6.15 -1.78 7.20
C SER A 50 -4.86 -0.96 7.21
N LEU A 51 -4.04 -1.13 8.27
CA LEU A 51 -2.87 -0.28 8.48
C LEU A 51 -1.60 -1.05 8.80
N VAL A 52 -0.46 -0.49 8.40
CA VAL A 52 0.88 -0.95 8.78
C VAL A 52 1.73 0.23 9.23
N THR A 53 2.75 -0.04 10.03
CA THR A 53 3.69 0.98 10.52
C THR A 53 5.06 0.74 9.89
N THR A 54 5.70 1.82 9.47
CA THR A 54 7.06 1.79 8.93
C THR A 54 8.08 1.42 10.01
N ASP A 55 9.07 0.63 9.62
CA ASP A 55 10.17 0.22 10.51
C ASP A 55 11.18 1.36 10.76
N ALA A 56 12.28 1.05 11.47
CA ALA A 56 13.34 2.01 11.76
C ALA A 56 14.06 2.58 10.51
N ASN A 57 13.95 1.88 9.37
CA ASN A 57 14.48 2.30 8.07
C ASN A 57 13.39 2.92 7.18
N GLY A 58 12.19 3.16 7.73
CA GLY A 58 11.06 3.71 6.99
C GLY A 58 10.41 2.71 6.04
N HIS A 59 10.79 1.43 6.09
CA HIS A 59 10.23 0.42 5.21
C HIS A 59 8.86 -0.04 5.69
N TYR A 60 7.97 -0.28 4.73
CA TYR A 60 6.69 -0.92 4.98
C TYR A 60 6.40 -1.91 3.86
N TYR A 61 5.62 -2.93 4.19
CA TYR A 61 5.02 -3.81 3.21
C TYR A 61 3.70 -4.37 3.71
N PHE A 62 2.84 -4.75 2.78
CA PHE A 62 1.61 -5.50 3.03
C PHE A 62 1.22 -6.26 1.76
N TYR A 63 0.29 -7.19 1.91
CA TYR A 63 -0.23 -7.99 0.82
C TYR A 63 -1.72 -7.71 0.59
N VAL A 64 -2.13 -7.79 -0.67
CA VAL A 64 -3.53 -7.71 -1.11
C VAL A 64 -3.86 -9.01 -1.82
N ASP A 65 -4.97 -9.65 -1.46
CA ASP A 65 -5.43 -10.86 -2.15
C ASP A 65 -6.36 -10.50 -3.31
N SER A 66 -6.09 -11.02 -4.51
CA SER A 66 -6.98 -10.82 -5.67
C SER A 66 -8.40 -11.34 -5.45
N GLU A 67 -8.61 -12.28 -4.52
CA GLU A 67 -9.94 -12.86 -4.30
C GLU A 67 -10.87 -11.98 -3.48
N ASP A 68 -10.33 -11.08 -2.66
CA ASP A 68 -11.11 -10.08 -1.93
C ASP A 68 -11.66 -8.98 -2.87
N TYR A 69 -11.10 -8.87 -4.07
CA TYR A 69 -11.37 -7.78 -5.02
C TYR A 69 -11.63 -8.32 -6.44
N PRO A 70 -12.85 -8.77 -6.75
CA PRO A 70 -13.17 -9.25 -8.08
C PRO A 70 -13.08 -8.11 -9.11
N GLY A 71 -12.14 -8.23 -10.05
CA GLY A 71 -11.93 -7.26 -11.13
C GLY A 71 -10.77 -6.29 -10.88
N ARG A 72 -10.74 -5.18 -11.64
CA ARG A 72 -9.71 -4.15 -11.47
C ARG A 72 -10.06 -3.28 -10.26
N GLN A 73 -9.28 -3.41 -9.18
CA GLN A 73 -9.41 -2.60 -7.97
C GLN A 73 -8.17 -1.72 -7.79
N LEU A 74 -8.39 -0.42 -7.63
CA LEU A 74 -7.36 0.53 -7.25
C LEU A 74 -7.47 0.87 -5.75
N PHE A 75 -6.36 1.29 -5.16
CA PHE A 75 -6.26 1.56 -3.74
C PHE A 75 -5.87 3.01 -3.50
N ARG A 76 -6.27 3.50 -2.33
CA ARG A 76 -5.80 4.76 -1.78
C ARG A 76 -4.93 4.48 -0.57
N LEU A 77 -3.71 4.97 -0.56
CA LEU A 77 -2.81 4.90 0.59
C LEU A 77 -2.81 6.25 1.28
N LYS A 78 -3.01 6.24 2.59
CA LYS A 78 -2.82 7.40 3.48
C LYS A 78 -1.55 7.18 4.28
N LEU A 79 -0.61 8.10 4.15
CA LEU A 79 0.57 8.20 5.00
C LEU A 79 0.31 9.22 6.11
N SER A 80 0.38 8.78 7.36
CA SER A 80 0.23 9.62 8.54
C SER A 80 1.50 9.63 9.37
N ILE A 81 1.98 10.83 9.71
CA ILE A 81 3.19 11.06 10.52
C ILE A 81 2.77 11.94 11.69
N LEU A 82 3.17 11.58 12.90
CA LEU A 82 2.82 12.35 14.09
C LEU A 82 3.30 13.81 13.95
N GLY A 83 2.35 14.74 14.04
CA GLY A 83 2.64 16.18 13.94
C GLY A 83 2.78 16.73 12.52
N ALA A 84 2.57 15.92 11.48
CA ALA A 84 2.55 16.38 10.10
C ALA A 84 1.17 16.21 9.46
N THR A 85 0.94 16.90 8.34
CA THR A 85 -0.25 16.71 7.52
C THR A 85 -0.21 15.35 6.82
N ASP A 86 -1.34 14.67 6.80
CA ASP A 86 -1.48 13.40 6.10
C ASP A 86 -1.25 13.57 4.59
N LYS A 87 -0.55 12.60 3.99
CA LYS A 87 -0.40 12.50 2.53
C LYS A 87 -1.26 11.38 1.99
N PHE A 88 -1.80 11.59 0.79
CA PHE A 88 -2.63 10.62 0.11
C PHE A 88 -2.03 10.25 -1.25
N TYR A 89 -2.07 8.97 -1.56
CA TYR A 89 -1.71 8.40 -2.85
C TYR A 89 -2.93 7.65 -3.36
N ASP A 90 -3.64 8.27 -4.28
CA ASP A 90 -4.85 7.72 -4.88
C ASP A 90 -4.53 6.88 -6.12
N ASP A 91 -5.50 6.08 -6.56
CA ASP A 91 -5.45 5.28 -7.79
C ASP A 91 -4.24 4.33 -7.89
N VAL A 92 -3.77 3.80 -6.76
CA VAL A 92 -2.64 2.87 -6.70
C VAL A 92 -3.09 1.48 -7.12
N ASP A 93 -2.57 0.98 -8.23
CA ASP A 93 -2.72 -0.43 -8.60
C ASP A 93 -1.71 -1.29 -7.84
N ILE A 94 -2.20 -2.38 -7.24
CA ILE A 94 -1.38 -3.33 -6.46
C ILE A 94 -1.50 -4.74 -7.03
N ILE A 95 -2.67 -5.09 -7.59
CA ILE A 95 -2.98 -6.44 -8.08
C ILE A 95 -2.49 -6.60 -9.52
N LEU A 96 -2.57 -5.55 -10.34
CA LEU A 96 -2.16 -5.58 -11.74
C LEU A 96 -0.76 -4.98 -11.99
N ASP A 97 -0.04 -4.58 -10.95
CA ASP A 97 1.33 -3.99 -11.02
C ASP A 97 2.41 -4.96 -11.56
N TRP A 98 2.02 -6.12 -12.11
CA TRP A 98 2.92 -7.11 -12.71
C TRP A 98 3.07 -7.00 -14.24
N LEU A 99 2.32 -6.15 -14.94
CA LEU A 99 2.39 -6.05 -16.40
C LEU A 99 2.00 -4.64 -16.90
N ASP A 100 2.95 -3.72 -16.93
CA ASP A 100 3.05 -2.85 -18.11
C ASP A 100 3.90 -3.62 -19.14
N PRO A 101 3.32 -4.28 -20.15
CA PRO A 101 4.11 -4.54 -21.34
C PRO A 101 4.52 -3.18 -21.88
N VAL A 102 5.82 -2.87 -21.86
CA VAL A 102 6.38 -1.78 -22.66
C VAL A 102 5.79 -1.98 -24.06
N PRO A 103 4.96 -1.05 -24.59
CA PRO A 103 4.49 -1.20 -25.96
C PRO A 103 5.74 -1.30 -26.83
N PRO A 104 5.86 -2.31 -27.71
CA PRO A 104 7.00 -2.38 -28.60
C PRO A 104 7.05 -1.04 -29.33
N SER A 105 8.19 -0.36 -29.22
CA SER A 105 8.43 0.93 -29.87
C SER A 105 8.01 0.81 -31.33
N ALA A 106 7.00 1.58 -31.72
CA ALA A 106 6.63 1.78 -33.12
C ALA A 106 7.76 2.51 -33.85
#